data_AF-W5KMR6-F1
#
_entry.id   AF-W5KMR6-F1
#
_cell.length_a   1.000
_cell.length_b   1.000
_cell.length_c   1.000
_cell.angle_alpha   90.00
_cell.angle_beta   90.00
_cell.angle_gamma   90.00
#
_symmetry.space_group_name_H-M   'P 1'
#
loop_
_entity.id
_entity.type
_entity.pdbx_description
1 polymer ?
#
loop_
_entity_poly.entity_id
_entity_poly.type
_entity_poly.pdbx_seq_one_letter_code
_entity_poly.pdbx_strand_id
1 'polypeptide(L)'
;NPNLLKQRQMMKLSVVRDTKPLTRETPQFINLFSKKRMSPEIQRIVGVLDECIYSMELVALLPSEETRLQSLSQKLRPEMTSTLAEDLRLGKEYETLSLDPEAEGQEAAAEAVQTSFLNVSRLLRSCPSSAEVVLKDSEPLKEDRKGVQEMLEWLKDYRSFLLQQLYMTPREERLHLQQMREAPLRYESNQEALAALEREMAATIEAMDKEISWLSKVIDWLKRSMDRIEKRAEDFVAQKKNNAERRNESLQKTSQLKQAQILEEISQLELQLESLIKRGLEDEREQRKRCTKLRGMVEDWIDVYDTEIEQKQTELEETTQLYEMEMAELSDLQKYHAVREVEYLQVVERRRIEKELREKEERERGLRIRAAAVILQSFWKGWRVRKAMKEKSKKSAEKKKGKGKGKKGKGKKGK
;
A
#
# COMPACT_ATOMS: atom_id res chain seq x y z
N ASN A 1 30.71 -19.64 -0.55
CA ASN A 1 30.50 -21.10 -0.49
C ASN A 1 31.78 -21.76 0.04
N PRO A 2 31.82 -22.19 1.32
CA PRO A 2 33.05 -22.67 1.98
C PRO A 2 33.67 -23.94 1.34
N ASN A 3 32.90 -24.66 0.51
CA ASN A 3 33.40 -25.81 -0.24
C ASN A 3 34.38 -25.45 -1.36
N LEU A 4 34.25 -24.29 -2.02
CA LEU A 4 35.17 -23.86 -3.08
C LEU A 4 36.55 -23.46 -2.53
N LEU A 5 36.60 -22.96 -1.29
CA LEU A 5 37.86 -22.60 -0.62
C LEU A 5 38.64 -23.86 -0.20
N LYS A 6 37.93 -24.88 0.31
CA LYS A 6 38.50 -26.21 0.61
C LYS A 6 39.01 -26.92 -0.65
N GLN A 7 38.28 -26.83 -1.78
CA GLN A 7 38.74 -27.39 -3.06
C GLN A 7 40.00 -26.70 -3.59
N ARG A 8 40.08 -25.37 -3.50
CA ARG A 8 41.29 -24.62 -3.85
C ARG A 8 42.47 -24.92 -2.92
N GLN A 9 42.25 -25.14 -1.63
CA GLN A 9 43.30 -25.55 -0.70
C GLN A 9 43.78 -26.98 -0.94
N MET A 10 42.88 -27.92 -1.28
CA MET A 10 43.28 -29.29 -1.62
C MET A 10 44.04 -29.36 -2.96
N MET A 11 43.66 -28.57 -3.97
CA MET A 11 44.43 -28.48 -5.22
C MET A 11 45.81 -27.83 -5.01
N LYS A 12 45.94 -26.85 -4.11
CA LYS A 12 47.26 -26.29 -3.75
C LYS A 12 48.14 -27.28 -2.97
N LEU A 13 47.54 -28.19 -2.20
CA LEU A 13 48.28 -29.22 -1.46
C LEU A 13 48.68 -30.43 -2.31
N SER A 14 47.96 -30.72 -3.42
CA SER A 14 48.30 -31.81 -4.33
C SER A 14 49.41 -31.47 -5.34
N VAL A 15 49.65 -30.18 -5.61
CA VAL A 15 50.69 -29.72 -6.56
C VAL A 15 52.09 -29.62 -5.90
N VAL A 16 52.21 -29.84 -4.59
CA VAL A 16 53.48 -29.67 -3.84
C VAL A 16 54.19 -31.01 -3.57
N ARG A 17 53.67 -32.15 -4.02
CA ARG A 17 54.37 -33.43 -3.88
C ARG A 17 55.08 -33.78 -5.19
N ASP A 18 56.39 -34.00 -5.07
CA ASP A 18 57.32 -34.50 -6.08
C ASP A 18 58.01 -33.49 -6.98
N THR A 19 58.58 -32.44 -6.37
CA THR A 19 59.84 -31.87 -6.87
C THR A 19 60.92 -32.11 -5.83
N LYS A 20 61.58 -33.27 -5.88
CA LYS A 20 62.91 -33.40 -5.28
C LYS A 20 63.79 -32.33 -5.94
N PRO A 21 64.41 -31.42 -5.19
CA PRO A 21 65.38 -30.52 -5.79
C PRO A 21 66.49 -31.40 -6.34
N LEU A 22 66.72 -31.29 -7.65
CA LEU A 22 67.92 -31.80 -8.29
C LEU A 22 69.07 -30.96 -7.72
N THR A 23 69.56 -31.33 -6.54
CA THR A 23 70.85 -30.88 -6.03
C THR A 23 71.82 -31.13 -7.16
N ARG A 24 72.34 -30.05 -7.76
CA ARG A 24 73.56 -30.10 -8.57
C ARG A 24 74.62 -30.62 -7.63
N GLU A 25 74.75 -31.94 -7.55
CA GLU A 25 75.95 -32.57 -7.07
C GLU A 25 77.04 -32.08 -8.01
N THR A 26 77.85 -31.15 -7.52
CA THR A 26 79.16 -30.87 -8.08
C THR A 26 79.81 -32.23 -8.34
N PRO A 27 80.35 -32.48 -9.53
CA PRO A 27 80.72 -33.83 -9.93
C PRO A 27 81.71 -34.39 -8.90
N GLN A 28 81.21 -35.31 -8.08
CA GLN A 28 81.99 -36.09 -7.11
C GLN A 28 83.14 -36.84 -7.79
N PHE A 29 83.10 -36.93 -9.13
CA PHE A 29 84.13 -37.50 -10.00
C PHE A 29 85.54 -36.98 -9.72
N ILE A 30 85.75 -35.67 -9.53
CA ILE A 30 87.12 -35.14 -9.32
C ILE A 30 87.74 -35.67 -8.01
N ASN A 31 86.91 -35.86 -6.96
CA ASN A 31 87.34 -36.36 -5.65
C ASN A 31 87.45 -37.89 -5.57
N LEU A 32 86.95 -38.64 -6.56
CA LEU A 32 87.08 -40.10 -6.63
C LEU A 32 88.43 -40.55 -7.20
N PHE A 33 89.05 -39.72 -8.03
CA PHE A 33 90.33 -40.03 -8.69
C PHE A 33 91.55 -39.90 -7.78
N SER A 34 91.45 -39.19 -6.65
CA SER A 34 92.54 -39.07 -5.68
C SER A 34 92.72 -40.30 -4.78
N LYS A 35 91.77 -41.25 -4.78
CA LYS A 35 91.77 -42.43 -3.88
C LYS A 35 92.01 -43.78 -4.57
N LYS A 36 91.86 -43.89 -5.90
CA LYS A 36 92.21 -45.12 -6.64
C LYS A 36 93.73 -45.13 -6.84
N ARG A 37 94.44 -46.16 -6.33
CA ARG A 37 95.87 -46.32 -6.61
C ARG A 37 96.05 -46.39 -8.12
N MET A 38 96.78 -45.42 -8.68
CA MET A 38 97.09 -45.40 -10.11
C MET A 38 97.85 -46.68 -10.46
N SER A 39 97.49 -47.35 -11.56
CA SER A 39 98.35 -48.42 -12.07
C SER A 39 99.69 -47.80 -12.49
N PRO A 40 100.80 -48.55 -12.42
CA PRO A 40 102.11 -48.04 -12.85
C PRO A 40 102.11 -47.59 -14.31
N GLU A 41 101.25 -48.17 -15.16
CA GLU A 41 101.03 -47.75 -16.54
C GLU A 41 100.32 -46.40 -16.64
N ILE A 42 99.27 -46.18 -15.83
CA ILE A 42 98.58 -44.88 -15.74
C ILE A 42 99.54 -43.81 -15.20
N GLN A 43 100.38 -44.13 -14.21
CA GLN A 43 101.43 -43.24 -13.71
C GLN A 43 102.45 -42.86 -14.78
N ARG A 44 102.85 -43.81 -15.63
CA ARG A 44 103.75 -43.54 -16.74
C ARG A 44 103.10 -42.65 -17.79
N ILE A 45 101.86 -42.94 -18.19
CA ILE A 45 101.14 -42.17 -19.22
C ILE A 45 100.89 -40.72 -18.74
N VAL A 46 100.41 -40.56 -17.52
CA VAL A 46 100.19 -39.24 -16.91
C VAL A 46 101.52 -38.52 -16.67
N GLY A 47 102.56 -39.26 -16.25
CA GLY A 47 103.90 -38.70 -16.03
C GLY A 47 104.56 -38.19 -17.31
N VAL A 48 104.39 -38.86 -18.45
CA VAL A 48 104.84 -38.34 -19.76
C VAL A 48 104.12 -37.04 -20.11
N LEU A 49 102.81 -36.97 -19.85
CA LEU A 49 102.03 -35.76 -20.12
C LEU A 49 102.41 -34.61 -19.18
N ASP A 50 102.67 -34.90 -17.90
CA ASP A 50 103.16 -33.94 -16.91
C ASP A 50 104.55 -33.42 -17.29
N GLU A 51 105.45 -34.27 -17.81
CA GLU A 51 106.78 -33.88 -18.31
C GLU A 51 106.69 -33.01 -19.56
N CYS A 52 105.74 -33.30 -20.46
CA CYS A 52 105.45 -32.47 -21.63
C CYS A 52 104.90 -31.09 -21.23
N ILE A 53 103.97 -31.05 -20.27
CA ILE A 53 103.43 -29.81 -19.70
C ILE A 53 104.57 -28.99 -19.09
N TYR A 54 105.42 -29.61 -18.27
CA TYR A 54 106.57 -28.94 -17.63
C TYR A 54 107.59 -28.40 -18.65
N SER A 55 107.88 -29.17 -19.70
CA SER A 55 108.79 -28.73 -20.77
C SER A 55 108.22 -27.56 -21.56
N MET A 56 106.91 -27.56 -21.81
CA MET A 56 106.22 -26.46 -22.49
C MET A 56 106.14 -25.20 -21.61
N GLU A 57 105.96 -25.37 -20.29
CA GLU A 57 106.02 -24.28 -19.30
C GLU A 57 107.40 -23.62 -19.28
N LEU A 58 108.48 -24.39 -19.40
CA LEU A 58 109.85 -23.85 -19.48
C LEU A 58 110.09 -23.07 -20.78
N VAL A 59 109.65 -23.59 -21.93
CA VAL A 59 109.76 -22.89 -23.24
C VAL A 59 109.02 -21.55 -23.22
N ALA A 60 107.82 -21.53 -22.61
CA ALA A 60 107.04 -20.30 -22.48
C ALA A 60 107.79 -19.19 -21.73
N LEU A 61 108.78 -19.52 -20.89
CA LEU A 61 109.42 -18.60 -19.96
C LEU A 61 110.84 -18.17 -20.33
N LEU A 62 111.47 -18.78 -21.33
CA LEU A 62 112.80 -18.36 -21.76
C LEU A 62 112.80 -16.91 -22.28
N PRO A 63 113.87 -16.11 -22.12
CA PRO A 63 113.89 -14.73 -22.60
C PRO A 63 113.84 -14.71 -24.15
N SER A 64 112.95 -13.92 -24.77
CA SER A 64 113.07 -13.54 -26.19
C SER A 64 113.90 -12.26 -26.37
N GLU A 65 114.17 -11.53 -25.28
CA GLU A 65 114.72 -10.18 -25.31
C GLU A 65 115.87 -10.03 -24.32
N GLU A 66 116.89 -9.28 -24.72
CA GLU A 66 118.10 -9.02 -23.91
C GLU A 66 117.77 -8.25 -22.63
N THR A 67 116.71 -7.45 -22.63
CA THR A 67 116.23 -6.71 -21.46
C THR A 67 115.73 -7.62 -20.35
N ARG A 68 115.09 -8.76 -20.69
CA ARG A 68 114.64 -9.77 -19.73
C ARG A 68 115.80 -10.62 -19.21
N LEU A 69 116.81 -10.85 -20.04
CA LEU A 69 118.03 -11.51 -19.62
C LEU A 69 118.80 -10.69 -18.57
N GLN A 70 118.79 -9.35 -18.69
CA GLN A 70 119.43 -8.45 -17.72
C GLN A 70 118.74 -8.39 -16.35
N SER A 71 117.41 -8.58 -16.29
CA SER A 71 116.70 -8.69 -14.99
C SER A 71 116.91 -10.07 -14.36
N LEU A 72 116.94 -11.11 -15.17
CA LEU A 72 117.19 -12.49 -14.76
C LEU A 72 118.64 -12.72 -14.32
N SER A 73 119.62 -12.05 -14.93
CA SER A 73 121.05 -12.15 -14.59
C SER A 73 121.38 -11.75 -13.16
N GLN A 74 120.56 -10.89 -12.54
CA GLN A 74 120.72 -10.46 -11.15
C GLN A 74 120.29 -11.55 -10.14
N LYS A 75 119.43 -12.50 -10.56
CA LYS A 75 118.83 -13.54 -9.72
C LYS A 75 119.37 -14.95 -10.02
N LEU A 76 119.97 -15.15 -11.20
CA LEU A 76 120.53 -16.41 -11.65
C LEU A 76 122.04 -16.47 -11.46
N ARG A 77 122.58 -17.70 -11.31
CA ARG A 77 124.03 -17.91 -11.22
C ARG A 77 124.71 -17.46 -12.53
N PRO A 78 125.97 -16.96 -12.46
CA PRO A 78 126.69 -16.46 -13.64
C PRO A 78 126.79 -17.49 -14.78
N GLU A 79 126.97 -18.76 -14.43
CA GLU A 79 127.02 -19.90 -15.36
C GLU A 79 125.70 -20.05 -16.14
N MET A 80 124.57 -19.94 -15.44
CA MET A 80 123.23 -20.07 -16.01
C MET A 80 122.88 -18.85 -16.88
N THR A 81 123.26 -17.66 -16.43
CA THR A 81 123.09 -16.41 -17.18
C THR A 81 123.91 -16.44 -18.48
N SER A 82 125.13 -16.98 -18.44
CA SER A 82 125.97 -17.13 -19.63
C SER A 82 125.36 -18.10 -20.64
N THR A 83 124.80 -19.22 -20.19
CA THR A 83 124.13 -20.19 -21.08
C THR A 83 122.83 -19.64 -21.66
N LEU A 84 122.06 -18.86 -20.89
CA LEU A 84 120.84 -18.18 -21.37
C LEU A 84 121.16 -17.04 -22.35
N ALA A 85 122.28 -16.35 -22.14
CA ALA A 85 122.77 -15.32 -23.06
C ALA A 85 123.18 -15.92 -24.41
N GLU A 86 123.88 -17.06 -24.36
CA GLU A 86 124.27 -17.78 -25.57
C GLU A 86 123.05 -18.36 -26.29
N ASP A 87 122.07 -18.92 -25.56
CA ASP A 87 120.81 -19.41 -26.12
C ASP A 87 120.03 -18.30 -26.83
N LEU A 88 119.96 -17.12 -26.22
CA LEU A 88 119.33 -15.94 -26.83
C LEU A 88 120.10 -15.45 -28.06
N ARG A 89 121.44 -15.47 -28.02
CA ARG A 89 122.30 -15.07 -29.14
C ARG A 89 122.09 -16.01 -30.32
N LEU A 90 122.17 -17.33 -30.08
CA LEU A 90 121.93 -18.37 -31.07
C LEU A 90 120.49 -18.35 -31.59
N GLY A 91 119.51 -18.06 -30.72
CA GLY A 91 118.11 -17.90 -31.09
C GLY A 91 117.89 -16.72 -32.05
N LYS A 92 118.49 -15.56 -31.77
CA LYS A 92 118.47 -14.39 -32.67
C LYS A 92 119.20 -14.68 -33.99
N GLU A 93 120.35 -15.36 -33.92
CA GLU A 93 121.13 -15.77 -35.10
C GLU A 93 120.30 -16.70 -35.99
N TYR A 94 119.63 -17.71 -35.40
CA TYR A 94 118.70 -18.58 -36.09
C TYR A 94 117.49 -17.82 -36.65
N GLU A 95 116.90 -16.88 -35.90
CA GLU A 95 115.77 -16.08 -36.37
C GLU A 95 116.15 -15.21 -37.58
N THR A 96 117.34 -14.59 -37.57
CA THR A 96 117.85 -13.83 -38.73
C THR A 96 118.14 -14.72 -39.94
N LEU A 97 118.70 -15.91 -39.73
CA LEU A 97 118.96 -16.90 -40.79
C LEU A 97 117.68 -17.55 -41.30
N SER A 98 116.65 -17.69 -40.47
CA SER A 98 115.36 -18.28 -40.84
C SER A 98 114.50 -17.33 -41.68
N LEU A 99 114.80 -16.03 -41.67
CA LEU A 99 114.14 -15.02 -42.50
C LEU A 99 114.75 -14.93 -43.92
N ASP A 100 115.96 -15.44 -44.13
CA ASP A 100 116.63 -15.50 -45.42
C ASP A 100 116.65 -16.96 -45.97
N PRO A 101 115.84 -17.29 -46.99
CA PRO A 101 115.74 -18.65 -47.51
C PRO A 101 116.98 -19.11 -48.31
N GLU A 102 117.95 -18.23 -48.62
CA GLU A 102 119.19 -18.57 -49.34
C GLU A 102 120.41 -18.75 -48.41
N ALA A 103 120.24 -18.60 -47.09
CA ALA A 103 121.32 -18.72 -46.12
C ALA A 103 121.76 -20.18 -45.88
N GLU A 104 122.97 -20.54 -46.31
CA GLU A 104 123.61 -21.81 -45.94
C GLU A 104 123.97 -21.82 -44.45
N GLY A 105 123.41 -22.75 -43.67
CA GLY A 105 123.68 -22.91 -42.24
C GLY A 105 122.46 -22.98 -41.31
N GLN A 106 121.24 -22.89 -41.83
CA GLN A 106 120.00 -22.97 -41.03
C GLN A 106 119.89 -24.25 -40.19
N GLU A 107 120.26 -25.41 -40.73
CA GLU A 107 120.18 -26.69 -40.02
C GLU A 107 121.20 -26.79 -38.88
N ALA A 108 122.43 -26.30 -39.11
CA ALA A 108 123.44 -26.20 -38.06
C ALA A 108 123.07 -25.18 -36.96
N ALA A 109 122.44 -24.07 -37.34
CA ALA A 109 121.91 -23.08 -36.40
C ALA A 109 120.71 -23.63 -35.59
N ALA A 110 119.81 -24.40 -36.21
CA ALA A 110 118.72 -25.08 -35.54
C ALA A 110 119.23 -26.11 -34.52
N GLU A 111 120.22 -26.92 -34.90
CA GLU A 111 120.87 -27.87 -33.99
C GLU A 111 121.63 -27.16 -32.86
N ALA A 112 122.27 -26.02 -33.13
CA ALA A 112 122.95 -25.20 -32.12
C ALA A 112 121.95 -24.60 -31.11
N VAL A 113 120.81 -24.06 -31.56
CA VAL A 113 119.73 -23.58 -30.69
C VAL A 113 119.12 -24.73 -29.90
N GLN A 114 118.88 -25.88 -30.52
CA GLN A 114 118.31 -27.04 -29.85
C GLN A 114 119.27 -27.59 -28.78
N THR A 115 120.55 -27.73 -29.08
CA THR A 115 121.55 -28.21 -28.12
C THR A 115 121.77 -27.21 -27.00
N SER A 116 121.76 -25.91 -27.29
CA SER A 116 121.76 -24.84 -26.30
C SER A 116 120.53 -24.90 -25.39
N PHE A 117 119.33 -24.99 -25.94
CA PHE A 117 118.08 -25.14 -25.19
C PHE A 117 118.06 -26.41 -24.32
N LEU A 118 118.58 -27.52 -24.83
CA LEU A 118 118.75 -28.75 -24.07
C LEU A 118 119.74 -28.59 -22.92
N ASN A 119 120.81 -27.82 -23.12
CA ASN A 119 121.76 -27.51 -22.06
C ASN A 119 121.13 -26.58 -21.01
N VAL A 120 120.37 -25.56 -21.41
CA VAL A 120 119.61 -24.69 -20.49
C VAL A 120 118.58 -25.49 -19.69
N SER A 121 117.77 -26.32 -20.34
CA SER A 121 116.77 -27.15 -19.67
C SER A 121 117.38 -28.19 -18.73
N ARG A 122 118.53 -28.81 -19.09
CA ARG A 122 119.30 -29.68 -18.19
C ARG A 122 119.83 -28.91 -16.98
N LEU A 123 120.39 -27.73 -17.18
CA LEU A 123 120.93 -26.90 -16.09
C LEU A 123 119.81 -26.46 -15.12
N LEU A 124 118.65 -26.06 -15.66
CA LEU A 124 117.45 -25.70 -14.89
C LEU A 124 116.90 -26.91 -14.10
N ARG A 125 116.92 -28.11 -14.68
CA ARG A 125 116.55 -29.36 -13.98
C ARG A 125 117.54 -29.73 -12.89
N SER A 126 118.84 -29.51 -13.10
CA SER A 126 119.87 -29.75 -12.07
C SER A 126 119.81 -28.75 -10.91
N CYS A 127 119.12 -27.61 -11.07
CA CYS A 127 119.03 -26.54 -10.08
C CYS A 127 117.57 -26.06 -9.91
N PRO A 128 116.70 -26.85 -9.24
CA PRO A 128 115.25 -26.58 -9.17
C PRO A 128 114.90 -25.23 -8.53
N SER A 129 115.71 -24.74 -7.58
CA SER A 129 115.53 -23.41 -6.98
C SER A 129 115.70 -22.27 -7.99
N SER A 130 116.51 -22.46 -9.04
CA SER A 130 116.70 -21.47 -10.10
C SER A 130 115.59 -21.55 -11.16
N ALA A 131 115.10 -22.76 -11.46
CA ALA A 131 113.93 -22.95 -12.30
C ALA A 131 112.67 -22.33 -11.69
N GLU A 132 112.46 -22.49 -10.38
CA GLU A 132 111.35 -21.84 -9.66
C GLU A 132 111.42 -20.31 -9.70
N VAL A 133 112.62 -19.72 -9.66
CA VAL A 133 112.81 -18.27 -9.76
C VAL A 133 112.41 -17.80 -11.16
N VAL A 134 112.78 -18.53 -12.22
CA VAL A 134 112.38 -18.24 -13.61
C VAL A 134 110.87 -18.44 -13.83
N LEU A 135 110.27 -19.44 -13.18
CA LEU A 135 108.83 -19.73 -13.22
C LEU A 135 107.98 -18.68 -12.47
N LYS A 136 108.48 -18.14 -11.35
CA LYS A 136 107.76 -17.20 -10.47
C LYS A 136 107.85 -15.74 -10.92
N ASP A 137 108.91 -15.34 -11.63
CA ASP A 137 109.13 -13.95 -12.10
C ASP A 137 108.45 -13.65 -13.46
N SER A 138 107.40 -14.42 -13.82
CA SER A 138 106.72 -14.33 -15.10
C SER A 138 105.85 -13.07 -15.21
N GLU A 139 106.38 -12.04 -15.87
CA GLU A 139 105.55 -10.98 -16.45
C GLU A 139 104.70 -11.54 -17.61
N PRO A 140 103.46 -11.05 -17.83
CA PRO A 140 102.60 -11.52 -18.90
C PRO A 140 103.33 -11.49 -20.24
N LEU A 141 103.35 -12.65 -20.90
CA LEU A 141 104.03 -12.82 -22.17
C LEU A 141 103.39 -11.91 -23.22
N LYS A 142 104.21 -11.32 -24.10
CA LYS A 142 103.74 -10.53 -25.24
C LYS A 142 102.97 -11.42 -26.24
N GLU A 143 102.23 -10.78 -27.14
CA GLU A 143 101.37 -11.42 -28.14
C GLU A 143 102.02 -12.56 -28.94
N ASP A 144 103.33 -12.48 -29.15
CA ASP A 144 104.13 -13.47 -29.89
C ASP A 144 104.16 -14.87 -29.25
N ARG A 145 103.63 -15.04 -28.03
CA ARG A 145 103.64 -16.34 -27.30
C ARG A 145 102.26 -16.86 -26.88
N LYS A 146 101.15 -16.28 -27.39
CA LYS A 146 99.77 -16.78 -27.13
C LYS A 146 99.59 -18.26 -27.52
N GLY A 147 100.18 -18.69 -28.64
CA GLY A 147 100.06 -20.08 -29.12
C GLY A 147 100.66 -21.13 -28.16
N VAL A 148 101.72 -20.79 -27.44
CA VAL A 148 102.32 -21.67 -26.42
C VAL A 148 101.41 -21.82 -25.21
N GLN A 149 100.67 -20.76 -24.85
CA GLN A 149 99.73 -20.77 -23.74
C GLN A 149 98.44 -21.54 -24.04
N GLU A 150 97.85 -21.36 -25.22
CA GLU A 150 96.68 -22.12 -25.67
C GLU A 150 96.99 -23.63 -25.72
N MET A 151 98.19 -23.99 -26.20
CA MET A 151 98.64 -25.38 -26.22
C MET A 151 98.83 -25.93 -24.80
N LEU A 152 99.32 -25.12 -23.86
CA LEU A 152 99.45 -25.50 -22.46
C LEU A 152 98.09 -25.72 -21.78
N GLU A 153 97.11 -24.85 -22.04
CA GLU A 153 95.74 -24.99 -21.55
C GLU A 153 95.08 -26.25 -22.11
N TRP A 154 95.24 -26.51 -23.41
CA TRP A 154 94.78 -27.74 -24.04
C TRP A 154 95.43 -28.99 -23.44
N LEU A 155 96.74 -28.98 -23.17
CA LEU A 155 97.43 -30.10 -22.52
C LEU A 155 96.90 -30.35 -21.10
N LYS A 156 96.56 -29.29 -20.35
CA LYS A 156 95.95 -29.39 -19.01
C LYS A 156 94.52 -29.93 -19.04
N ASP A 157 93.73 -29.53 -20.03
CA ASP A 157 92.38 -30.05 -20.24
C ASP A 157 92.40 -31.50 -20.72
N TYR A 158 93.28 -31.82 -21.66
CA TYR A 158 93.50 -33.18 -22.16
C TYR A 158 93.97 -34.11 -21.04
N ARG A 159 94.83 -33.63 -20.14
CA ARG A 159 95.19 -34.36 -18.92
C ARG A 159 93.96 -34.68 -18.06
N SER A 160 93.09 -33.71 -17.83
CA SER A 160 91.88 -33.90 -17.03
C SER A 160 90.91 -34.91 -17.66
N PHE A 161 90.75 -34.83 -18.98
CA PHE A 161 89.97 -35.79 -19.76
C PHE A 161 90.57 -37.20 -19.74
N LEU A 162 91.88 -37.33 -19.95
CA LEU A 162 92.58 -38.61 -19.91
C LEU A 162 92.49 -39.26 -18.54
N LEU A 163 92.59 -38.48 -17.45
CA LEU A 163 92.39 -39.01 -16.11
C LEU A 163 90.97 -39.56 -15.97
N GLN A 164 89.95 -38.81 -16.38
CA GLN A 164 88.56 -39.27 -16.35
C GLN A 164 88.38 -40.60 -17.08
N GLN A 165 89.01 -40.77 -18.25
CA GLN A 165 88.98 -42.00 -19.03
C GLN A 165 89.76 -43.16 -18.39
N LEU A 166 91.00 -42.90 -17.93
CA LEU A 166 91.89 -43.92 -17.34
C LEU A 166 91.39 -44.44 -15.98
N TYR A 167 90.56 -43.67 -15.29
CA TYR A 167 89.97 -44.06 -14.01
C TYR A 167 88.54 -44.61 -14.10
N MET A 168 87.87 -44.46 -15.25
CA MET A 168 86.58 -45.11 -15.51
C MET A 168 86.80 -46.61 -15.69
N THR A 169 86.02 -47.42 -14.96
CA THR A 169 86.02 -48.86 -15.20
C THR A 169 85.20 -49.19 -16.45
N PRO A 170 85.49 -50.31 -17.15
CA PRO A 170 84.71 -50.73 -18.32
C PRO A 170 83.21 -50.91 -18.03
N ARG A 171 82.84 -51.18 -16.77
CA ARG A 171 81.44 -51.28 -16.34
C ARG A 171 80.79 -49.91 -16.19
N GLU A 172 81.48 -48.94 -15.58
CA GLU A 172 81.00 -47.56 -15.44
C GLU A 172 80.86 -46.89 -16.81
N GLU A 173 81.78 -47.15 -17.74
CA GLU A 173 81.71 -46.68 -19.12
C GLU A 173 80.49 -47.20 -19.89
N ARG A 174 80.22 -48.51 -19.80
CA ARG A 174 79.01 -49.10 -20.42
C ARG A 174 77.73 -48.51 -19.84
N LEU A 175 77.67 -48.29 -18.53
CA LEU A 175 76.53 -47.68 -17.87
C LEU A 175 76.34 -46.23 -18.32
N HIS A 176 77.42 -45.45 -18.40
CA HIS A 176 77.38 -44.08 -18.88
C HIS A 176 76.88 -43.99 -20.33
N LEU A 177 77.38 -44.88 -21.20
CA LEU A 177 76.91 -44.98 -22.59
C LEU A 177 75.45 -45.43 -22.71
N GLN A 178 74.97 -46.27 -21.79
CA GLN A 178 73.56 -46.67 -21.74
C GLN A 178 72.68 -45.50 -21.28
N GLN A 179 73.09 -44.79 -20.22
CA GLN A 179 72.38 -43.59 -19.74
C GLN A 179 72.31 -42.49 -20.79
N MET A 180 73.41 -42.25 -21.51
CA MET A 180 73.45 -41.30 -22.62
C MET A 180 72.51 -41.70 -23.77
N ARG A 181 72.31 -43.01 -24.01
CA ARG A 181 71.35 -43.51 -25.00
C ARG A 181 69.90 -43.46 -24.53
N GLU A 182 69.65 -43.73 -23.24
CA GLU A 182 68.30 -43.73 -22.67
C GLU A 182 67.75 -42.32 -22.40
N ALA A 183 68.61 -41.35 -22.06
CA ALA A 183 68.22 -39.98 -21.78
C ALA A 183 67.39 -39.31 -22.91
N PRO A 184 67.82 -39.35 -24.19
CA PRO A 184 67.04 -38.75 -25.29
C PRO A 184 65.71 -39.49 -25.51
N LEU A 185 65.69 -40.82 -25.43
CA LEU A 185 64.45 -41.60 -25.59
C LEU A 185 63.42 -41.27 -24.51
N ARG A 186 63.86 -41.15 -23.25
CA ARG A 186 62.97 -40.72 -22.14
C ARG A 186 62.52 -39.28 -22.33
N TYR A 187 63.40 -38.41 -22.83
CA TYR A 187 63.06 -37.03 -23.11
C TYR A 187 62.00 -36.92 -24.21
N GLU A 188 62.16 -37.65 -25.32
CA GLU A 188 61.18 -37.73 -26.41
C GLU A 188 59.84 -38.28 -25.92
N SER A 189 59.85 -39.40 -25.20
CA SER A 189 58.61 -39.98 -24.63
C SER A 189 57.92 -39.02 -23.66
N ASN A 190 58.68 -38.30 -22.83
CA ASN A 190 58.13 -37.28 -21.94
C ASN A 190 57.59 -36.08 -22.71
N GLN A 191 58.25 -35.64 -23.79
CA GLN A 191 57.76 -34.57 -24.66
C GLN A 191 56.45 -34.96 -25.35
N GLU A 192 56.34 -36.20 -25.83
CA GLU A 192 55.11 -36.72 -26.42
C GLU A 192 53.98 -36.75 -25.40
N ALA A 193 54.26 -37.23 -24.18
CA ALA A 193 53.28 -37.25 -23.09
C ALA A 193 52.85 -35.82 -22.68
N LEU A 194 53.80 -34.87 -22.60
CA LEU A 194 53.49 -33.46 -22.36
C LEU A 194 52.62 -32.88 -23.47
N ALA A 195 52.98 -33.11 -24.73
CA ALA A 195 52.20 -32.63 -25.87
C ALA A 195 50.79 -33.28 -25.92
N ALA A 196 50.64 -34.54 -25.50
CA ALA A 196 49.34 -35.19 -25.38
C ALA A 196 48.48 -34.51 -24.30
N LEU A 197 49.05 -34.30 -23.11
CA LEU A 197 48.38 -33.61 -22.00
C LEU A 197 48.01 -32.17 -22.35
N GLU A 198 48.89 -31.44 -23.04
CA GLU A 198 48.60 -30.08 -23.52
C GLU A 198 47.44 -30.05 -24.51
N ARG A 199 47.35 -31.04 -25.42
CA ARG A 199 46.21 -31.18 -26.34
C ARG A 199 44.91 -31.52 -25.61
N GLU A 200 44.95 -32.44 -24.64
CA GLU A 200 43.78 -32.75 -23.82
C GLU A 200 43.32 -31.53 -23.04
N MET A 201 44.24 -30.80 -22.42
CA MET A 201 43.94 -29.56 -21.70
C MET A 201 43.32 -28.52 -22.63
N ALA A 202 43.89 -28.29 -23.82
CA ALA A 202 43.32 -27.38 -24.81
C ALA A 202 41.90 -27.81 -25.25
N ALA A 203 41.69 -29.10 -25.53
CA ALA A 203 40.38 -29.63 -25.90
C ALA A 203 39.34 -29.46 -24.78
N THR A 204 39.73 -29.67 -23.52
CA THR A 204 38.83 -29.45 -22.37
C THR A 204 38.48 -27.96 -22.19
N ILE A 205 39.44 -27.05 -22.39
CA ILE A 205 39.21 -25.60 -22.35
C ILE A 205 38.22 -25.20 -23.44
N GLU A 206 38.43 -25.65 -24.68
CA GLU A 206 37.50 -25.35 -25.79
C GLU A 206 36.09 -25.89 -25.54
N ALA A 207 35.96 -27.08 -24.95
CA ALA A 207 34.66 -27.65 -24.60
C ALA A 207 33.95 -26.79 -23.53
N MET A 208 34.68 -26.38 -22.49
CA MET A 208 34.15 -25.48 -21.46
C MET A 208 33.76 -24.11 -22.03
N ASP A 209 34.57 -23.53 -22.93
CA ASP A 209 34.27 -22.24 -23.56
C ASP A 209 33.00 -22.32 -24.43
N LYS A 210 32.79 -23.43 -25.15
CA LYS A 210 31.55 -23.68 -25.90
C LYS A 210 30.34 -23.76 -24.98
N GLU A 211 30.46 -24.46 -23.85
CA GLU A 211 29.39 -24.55 -22.84
C GLU A 211 29.10 -23.20 -22.19
N ILE A 212 30.14 -22.45 -21.80
CA ILE A 212 30.00 -21.10 -21.25
C ILE A 212 29.34 -20.17 -22.27
N SER A 213 29.72 -20.24 -23.55
CA SER A 213 29.11 -19.46 -24.62
C SER A 213 27.62 -19.81 -24.79
N TRP A 214 27.27 -21.09 -24.73
CA TRP A 214 25.88 -21.53 -24.79
C TRP A 214 25.06 -21.07 -23.59
N LEU A 215 25.57 -21.27 -22.37
CA LEU A 215 24.93 -20.81 -21.13
C LEU A 215 24.74 -19.29 -21.13
N SER A 216 25.72 -18.54 -21.62
CA SER A 216 25.63 -17.08 -21.75
C SER A 216 24.48 -16.66 -22.67
N LYS A 217 24.31 -17.35 -23.81
CA LYS A 217 23.17 -17.10 -24.72
C LYS A 217 21.82 -17.42 -24.08
N VAL A 218 21.73 -18.50 -23.30
CA VAL A 218 20.51 -18.87 -22.58
C VAL A 218 20.19 -17.83 -21.51
N ILE A 219 21.18 -17.36 -20.76
CA ILE A 219 21.02 -16.28 -19.77
C ILE A 219 20.50 -15.01 -20.44
N ASP A 220 21.06 -14.61 -21.58
CA ASP A 220 20.62 -13.42 -22.31
C ASP A 220 19.20 -13.57 -22.86
N TRP A 221 18.83 -14.76 -23.34
CA TRP A 221 17.46 -15.05 -23.78
C TRP A 221 16.47 -14.97 -22.61
N LEU A 222 16.81 -15.55 -21.46
CA LEU A 222 16.00 -15.51 -20.25
C LEU A 222 15.81 -14.08 -19.74
N LYS A 223 16.89 -13.28 -19.67
CA LYS A 223 16.83 -11.86 -19.30
C LYS A 223 15.87 -11.09 -20.20
N ARG A 224 16.04 -11.21 -21.53
CA ARG A 224 15.13 -10.56 -22.50
C ARG A 224 13.69 -11.05 -22.36
N SER A 225 13.48 -12.31 -21.99
CA SER A 225 12.14 -12.85 -21.78
C SER A 225 11.50 -12.30 -20.51
N MET A 226 12.28 -12.16 -19.44
CA MET A 226 11.86 -11.55 -18.19
C MET A 226 11.48 -10.08 -18.39
N ASP A 227 12.33 -9.29 -19.05
CA ASP A 227 12.06 -7.87 -19.36
C ASP A 227 10.76 -7.71 -20.17
N ARG A 228 10.50 -8.64 -21.11
CA ARG A 228 9.24 -8.65 -21.88
C ARG A 228 8.03 -8.94 -21.01
N ILE A 229 8.14 -9.83 -20.03
CA ILE A 229 7.05 -10.17 -19.11
C ILE A 229 6.79 -8.99 -18.16
N GLU A 230 7.83 -8.40 -17.60
CA GLU A 230 7.75 -7.23 -16.72
C GLU A 230 7.06 -6.07 -17.42
N LYS A 231 7.50 -5.71 -18.63
CA LYS A 231 6.87 -4.64 -19.41
C LYS A 231 5.39 -4.91 -19.69
N ARG A 232 5.03 -6.15 -20.03
CA ARG A 232 3.61 -6.54 -20.23
C ARG A 232 2.79 -6.42 -18.94
N ALA A 233 3.38 -6.76 -17.79
CA ALA A 233 2.72 -6.63 -16.50
C ALA A 233 2.52 -5.15 -16.13
N GLU A 234 3.53 -4.30 -16.35
CA GLU A 234 3.44 -2.86 -16.17
C GLU A 234 2.36 -2.23 -17.05
N ASP A 235 2.34 -2.56 -18.34
CA ASP A 235 1.33 -2.10 -19.30
C ASP A 235 -0.08 -2.53 -18.86
N PHE A 236 -0.23 -3.79 -18.40
CA PHE A 236 -1.50 -4.31 -17.91
C PHE A 236 -1.99 -3.58 -16.64
N VAL A 237 -1.08 -3.34 -15.69
CA VAL A 237 -1.39 -2.59 -14.46
C VAL A 237 -1.76 -1.14 -14.78
N ALA A 238 -1.01 -0.47 -15.65
CA ALA A 238 -1.29 0.88 -16.10
C ALA A 238 -2.67 0.98 -16.79
N GLN A 239 -2.98 0.03 -17.68
CA GLN A 239 -4.28 -0.04 -18.34
C GLN A 239 -5.42 -0.27 -17.34
N LYS A 240 -5.24 -1.19 -16.39
CA LYS A 240 -6.24 -1.45 -15.34
C LYS A 240 -6.49 -0.23 -14.47
N LYS A 241 -5.44 0.48 -14.07
CA LYS A 241 -5.53 1.71 -13.28
C LYS A 241 -6.29 2.80 -14.04
N ASN A 242 -5.92 3.09 -15.29
CA ASN A 242 -6.58 4.10 -16.11
C ASN A 242 -8.07 3.76 -16.34
N ASN A 243 -8.40 2.50 -16.59
CA ASN A 243 -9.79 2.06 -16.71
C ASN A 243 -10.58 2.22 -15.40
N ALA A 244 -9.96 1.98 -14.24
CA ALA A 244 -10.59 2.20 -12.94
C ALA A 244 -10.82 3.69 -12.68
N GLU A 245 -9.84 4.55 -12.97
CA GLU A 245 -9.94 6.01 -12.84
C GLU A 245 -11.07 6.57 -13.71
N ARG A 246 -11.14 6.20 -15.00
CA ARG A 246 -12.24 6.64 -15.89
C ARG A 246 -13.62 6.23 -15.39
N ARG A 247 -13.75 5.00 -14.87
CA ARG A 247 -15.01 4.53 -14.27
C ARG A 247 -15.35 5.33 -13.02
N ASN A 248 -14.36 5.61 -12.17
CA ASN A 248 -14.54 6.39 -10.97
C ASN A 248 -14.98 7.83 -11.29
N GLU A 249 -14.33 8.49 -12.26
CA GLU A 249 -14.73 9.83 -12.73
C GLU A 249 -16.16 9.86 -13.26
N SER A 250 -16.55 8.85 -14.05
CA SER A 250 -17.92 8.73 -14.54
C SER A 250 -18.91 8.55 -13.38
N LEU A 251 -18.61 7.67 -12.42
CA LEU A 251 -19.45 7.45 -11.25
C LEU A 251 -19.56 8.72 -10.40
N GLN A 252 -18.44 9.42 -10.17
CA GLN A 252 -18.40 10.68 -9.43
C GLN A 252 -19.27 11.74 -10.09
N LYS A 253 -19.20 11.92 -11.41
CA LYS A 253 -20.07 12.84 -12.16
C LYS A 253 -21.54 12.47 -12.02
N THR A 254 -21.90 11.19 -12.19
CA THR A 254 -23.30 10.75 -12.03
C THR A 254 -23.80 10.95 -10.60
N SER A 255 -22.95 10.71 -9.60
CA SER A 255 -23.26 10.94 -8.19
C SER A 255 -23.47 12.42 -7.90
N GLN A 256 -22.59 13.29 -8.41
CA GLN A 256 -22.71 14.74 -8.28
C GLN A 256 -24.00 15.27 -8.91
N LEU A 257 -24.35 14.78 -10.10
CA LEU A 257 -25.61 15.14 -10.77
C LEU A 257 -26.83 14.73 -9.93
N LYS A 258 -26.83 13.50 -9.38
CA LYS A 258 -27.91 13.04 -8.50
C LYS A 258 -28.02 13.85 -7.21
N GLN A 259 -26.87 14.20 -6.61
CA GLN A 259 -26.84 15.05 -5.43
C GLN A 259 -27.42 16.44 -5.73
N ALA A 260 -27.04 17.05 -6.86
CA ALA A 260 -27.59 18.33 -7.28
C ALA A 260 -29.11 18.26 -7.51
N GLN A 261 -29.61 17.19 -8.16
CA GLN A 261 -31.04 16.96 -8.35
C GLN A 261 -31.80 16.85 -7.02
N ILE A 262 -31.29 16.03 -6.07
CA ILE A 262 -31.92 15.86 -4.76
C ILE A 262 -31.91 17.19 -3.97
N LEU A 263 -30.83 17.96 -4.04
CA LEU A 263 -30.76 19.27 -3.38
C LEU A 263 -31.76 20.26 -3.98
N GLU A 264 -31.96 20.23 -5.29
CA GLU A 264 -32.98 21.04 -5.96
C GLU A 264 -34.40 20.60 -5.55
N GLU A 265 -34.68 19.30 -5.49
CA GLU A 265 -35.96 18.76 -5.02
C GLU A 265 -36.24 19.16 -3.56
N ILE A 266 -35.23 19.10 -2.67
CA ILE A 266 -35.34 19.56 -1.29
C ILE A 266 -35.73 21.04 -1.26
N SER A 267 -35.02 21.90 -1.99
CA SER A 267 -35.31 23.33 -2.03
C SER A 267 -36.73 23.61 -2.57
N GLN A 268 -37.18 22.89 -3.60
CA GLN A 268 -38.54 23.00 -4.11
C GLN A 268 -39.59 22.58 -3.07
N LEU A 269 -39.35 21.49 -2.34
CA LEU A 269 -40.24 21.00 -1.28
C LEU A 269 -40.30 21.97 -0.10
N GLU A 270 -39.16 22.57 0.29
CA GLU A 270 -39.10 23.61 1.32
C GLU A 270 -39.96 24.81 0.93
N LEU A 271 -39.84 25.30 -0.30
CA LEU A 271 -40.67 26.40 -0.82
C LEU A 271 -42.16 26.03 -0.87
N GLN A 272 -42.49 24.80 -1.28
CA GLN A 272 -43.87 24.32 -1.27
C GLN A 272 -44.44 24.28 0.15
N LEU A 273 -43.67 23.77 1.12
CA LEU A 273 -44.05 23.72 2.52
C LEU A 273 -44.30 25.14 3.08
N GLU A 274 -43.39 26.07 2.82
CA GLU A 274 -43.56 27.48 3.23
C GLU A 274 -44.83 28.10 2.65
N SER A 275 -45.14 27.82 1.37
CA SER A 275 -46.34 28.33 0.72
C SER A 275 -47.62 27.77 1.34
N LEU A 276 -47.63 26.48 1.71
CA LEU A 276 -48.75 25.81 2.36
C LEU A 276 -48.94 26.33 3.79
N ILE A 277 -47.85 26.55 4.52
CA ILE A 277 -47.89 27.17 5.85
C ILE A 277 -48.50 28.57 5.77
N LYS A 278 -48.05 29.40 4.82
CA LYS A 278 -48.60 30.75 4.62
C LYS A 278 -50.10 30.73 4.32
N ARG A 279 -50.54 29.87 3.40
CA ARG A 279 -51.96 29.69 3.07
C ARG A 279 -52.77 29.21 4.28
N GLY A 280 -52.29 28.19 4.99
CA GLY A 280 -52.96 27.68 6.18
C GLY A 280 -53.11 28.75 7.27
N LEU A 281 -52.08 29.59 7.46
CA LEU A 281 -52.15 30.73 8.39
C LEU A 281 -53.14 31.81 7.93
N GLU A 282 -53.28 32.04 6.62
CA GLU A 282 -54.27 32.98 6.07
C GLU A 282 -55.70 32.47 6.26
N ASP A 283 -55.95 31.21 5.91
CA ASP A 283 -57.24 30.54 6.09
C ASP A 283 -57.65 30.52 7.57
N GLU A 284 -56.70 30.22 8.46
CA GLU A 284 -56.92 30.21 9.91
C GLU A 284 -57.29 31.61 10.43
N ARG A 285 -56.58 32.65 10.00
CA ARG A 285 -56.90 34.04 10.34
C ARG A 285 -58.28 34.45 9.82
N GLU A 286 -58.63 34.02 8.61
CA GLU A 286 -59.95 34.31 8.05
C GLU A 286 -61.06 33.61 8.85
N GLN A 287 -60.86 32.34 9.20
CA GLN A 287 -61.80 31.59 10.00
C GLN A 287 -61.95 32.19 11.40
N ARG A 288 -60.85 32.62 12.06
CA ARG A 288 -60.93 33.37 13.32
C ARG A 288 -61.79 34.62 13.18
N LYS A 289 -61.59 35.42 12.12
CA LYS A 289 -62.43 36.61 11.86
C LYS A 289 -63.90 36.26 11.72
N ARG A 290 -64.24 35.18 10.99
CA ARG A 290 -65.64 34.71 10.85
C ARG A 290 -66.22 34.27 12.20
N CYS A 291 -65.48 33.50 12.99
CA CYS A 291 -65.88 33.09 14.33
C CYS A 291 -66.13 34.28 15.25
N THR A 292 -65.25 35.30 15.24
CA THR A 292 -65.46 36.52 16.03
C THR A 292 -66.70 37.28 15.60
N LYS A 293 -66.97 37.38 14.29
CA LYS A 293 -68.20 38.02 13.78
C LYS A 293 -69.46 37.29 14.22
N LEU A 294 -69.50 35.96 14.05
CA LEU A 294 -70.64 35.15 14.48
C LEU A 294 -70.84 35.20 15.98
N ARG A 295 -69.75 35.17 16.77
CA ARG A 295 -69.81 35.36 18.22
C ARG A 295 -70.46 36.69 18.57
N GLY A 296 -70.01 37.80 17.95
CA GLY A 296 -70.61 39.11 18.17
C GLY A 296 -72.11 39.14 17.81
N MET A 297 -72.51 38.54 16.69
CA MET A 297 -73.94 38.43 16.34
C MET A 297 -74.74 37.62 17.37
N VAL A 298 -74.17 36.54 17.92
CA VAL A 298 -74.83 35.76 18.98
C VAL A 298 -74.94 36.58 20.27
N GLU A 299 -73.89 37.32 20.63
CA GLU A 299 -73.91 38.25 21.77
C GLU A 299 -75.01 39.31 21.58
N ASP A 300 -75.10 39.94 20.40
CA ASP A 300 -76.16 40.91 20.08
C ASP A 300 -77.58 40.30 20.21
N TRP A 301 -77.76 39.04 19.81
CA TRP A 301 -79.06 38.34 19.93
C TRP A 301 -79.39 37.96 21.37
N ILE A 302 -78.39 37.62 22.17
CA ILE A 302 -78.56 37.37 23.60
C ILE A 302 -78.99 38.67 24.28
N ASP A 303 -78.35 39.80 23.99
CA ASP A 303 -78.73 41.10 24.56
C ASP A 303 -80.18 41.47 24.20
N VAL A 304 -80.59 41.26 22.95
CA VAL A 304 -81.99 41.49 22.54
C VAL A 304 -82.94 40.57 23.32
N TYR A 305 -82.64 39.27 23.40
CA TYR A 305 -83.47 38.32 24.14
C TYR A 305 -83.58 38.68 25.63
N ASP A 306 -82.46 39.02 26.28
CA ASP A 306 -82.43 39.40 27.69
C ASP A 306 -83.28 40.67 27.93
N THR A 307 -83.20 41.66 27.03
CA THR A 307 -84.04 42.88 27.13
C THR A 307 -85.53 42.59 26.91
N GLU A 308 -85.89 41.72 25.95
CA GLU A 308 -87.29 41.34 25.72
C GLU A 308 -87.85 40.55 26.91
N ILE A 309 -87.06 39.64 27.48
CA ILE A 309 -87.45 38.90 28.69
C ILE A 309 -87.62 39.84 29.88
N GLU A 310 -86.72 40.80 30.09
CA GLU A 310 -86.86 41.81 31.14
C GLU A 310 -88.15 42.63 30.96
N GLN A 311 -88.43 43.10 29.74
CA GLN A 311 -89.68 43.80 29.43
C GLN A 311 -90.90 42.92 29.70
N LYS A 312 -90.91 41.67 29.24
CA LYS A 312 -92.04 40.74 29.48
C LYS A 312 -92.23 40.43 30.96
N GLN A 313 -91.14 40.33 31.71
CA GLN A 313 -91.19 40.15 33.16
C GLN A 313 -91.83 41.38 33.84
N THR A 314 -91.44 42.60 33.45
CA THR A 314 -92.07 43.83 33.97
C THR A 314 -93.56 43.93 33.63
N GLU A 315 -93.96 43.62 32.40
CA GLU A 315 -95.37 43.57 31.99
C GLU A 315 -96.17 42.53 32.80
N LEU A 316 -95.58 41.35 33.05
CA LEU A 316 -96.20 40.30 33.84
C LEU A 316 -96.36 40.73 35.31
N GLU A 317 -95.36 41.39 35.88
CA GLU A 317 -95.42 41.95 37.24
C GLU A 317 -96.49 43.04 37.34
N GLU A 318 -96.57 43.96 36.38
CA GLU A 318 -97.62 45.00 36.30
C GLU A 318 -99.02 44.40 36.20
N THR A 319 -99.23 43.44 35.30
CA THR A 319 -100.54 42.77 35.14
C THR A 319 -100.91 41.94 36.36
N THR A 320 -99.94 41.30 37.02
CA THR A 320 -100.17 40.58 38.28
C THR A 320 -100.60 41.54 39.37
N GLN A 321 -99.94 42.70 39.50
CA GLN A 321 -100.33 43.75 40.45
C GLN A 321 -101.75 44.25 40.18
N LEU A 322 -102.10 44.52 38.92
CA LEU A 322 -103.45 44.94 38.54
C LEU A 322 -104.49 43.84 38.85
N TYR A 323 -104.20 42.59 38.54
CA TYR A 323 -105.07 41.47 38.88
C TYR A 323 -105.29 41.36 40.39
N GLU A 324 -104.23 41.48 41.20
CA GLU A 324 -104.34 41.49 42.66
C GLU A 324 -105.22 42.64 43.17
N MET A 325 -105.08 43.84 42.57
CA MET A 325 -105.93 45.00 42.87
C MET A 325 -107.39 44.75 42.48
N GLU A 326 -107.67 44.30 41.25
CA GLU A 326 -109.02 43.99 40.78
C GLU A 326 -109.68 42.88 41.61
N MET A 327 -108.91 41.87 42.04
CA MET A 327 -109.42 40.81 42.92
C MET A 327 -109.76 41.34 44.31
N ALA A 328 -108.98 42.29 44.84
CA ALA A 328 -109.31 42.98 46.08
C ALA A 328 -110.59 43.82 45.94
N GLU A 329 -110.71 44.59 44.86
CA GLU A 329 -111.92 45.36 44.55
C GLU A 329 -113.15 44.45 44.38
N LEU A 330 -113.03 43.34 43.65
CA LEU A 330 -114.09 42.37 43.47
C LEU A 330 -114.53 41.77 44.80
N SER A 331 -113.59 41.43 45.67
CA SER A 331 -113.87 40.95 47.03
C SER A 331 -114.69 41.97 47.82
N ASP A 332 -114.34 43.24 47.73
CA ASP A 332 -115.08 44.32 48.39
C ASP A 332 -116.48 44.50 47.77
N LEU A 333 -116.61 44.48 46.43
CA LEU A 333 -117.92 44.50 45.76
C LEU A 333 -118.78 43.30 46.13
N GLN A 334 -118.21 42.10 46.23
CA GLN A 334 -118.94 40.90 46.66
C GLN A 334 -119.48 41.06 48.08
N LYS A 335 -118.69 41.64 49.00
CA LYS A 335 -119.18 41.99 50.35
C LYS A 335 -120.34 42.98 50.27
N TYR A 336 -120.22 44.04 49.46
CA TYR A 336 -121.31 45.01 49.26
C TYR A 336 -122.57 44.39 48.66
N HIS A 337 -122.44 43.52 47.64
CA HIS A 337 -123.55 42.81 47.02
C HIS A 337 -124.23 41.85 47.99
N ALA A 338 -123.46 41.11 48.80
CA ALA A 338 -124.03 40.22 49.82
C ALA A 338 -124.89 41.00 50.83
N VAL A 339 -124.42 42.18 51.27
CA VAL A 339 -125.22 43.07 52.13
C VAL A 339 -126.48 43.55 51.41
N ARG A 340 -126.36 44.02 50.17
CA ARG A 340 -127.50 44.51 49.38
C ARG A 340 -128.54 43.42 49.08
N GLU A 341 -128.13 42.18 48.85
CA GLU A 341 -129.04 41.04 48.65
C GLU A 341 -129.87 40.77 49.90
N VAL A 342 -129.26 40.80 51.09
CA VAL A 342 -129.98 40.69 52.36
C VAL A 342 -131.02 41.81 52.49
N GLU A 343 -130.65 43.06 52.18
CA GLU A 343 -131.58 44.19 52.20
C GLU A 343 -132.72 44.04 51.17
N TYR A 344 -132.41 43.58 49.95
CA TYR A 344 -133.41 43.36 48.90
C TYR A 344 -134.42 42.29 49.31
N LEU A 345 -133.95 41.15 49.84
CA LEU A 345 -134.83 40.09 50.35
C LEU A 345 -135.72 40.61 51.47
N GLN A 346 -135.21 41.46 52.37
CA GLN A 346 -136.03 42.12 53.38
C GLN A 346 -137.12 43.00 52.76
N VAL A 347 -136.83 43.77 51.70
CA VAL A 347 -137.84 44.59 51.01
C VAL A 347 -138.90 43.74 50.31
N VAL A 348 -138.47 42.68 49.61
CA VAL A 348 -139.39 41.75 48.92
C VAL A 348 -140.30 41.08 49.92
N GLU A 349 -139.77 40.60 51.04
CA GLU A 349 -140.55 39.96 52.09
C GLU A 349 -141.49 40.97 52.75
N ARG A 350 -141.04 42.21 53.02
CA ARG A 350 -141.91 43.30 53.47
C ARG A 350 -143.08 43.54 52.50
N ARG A 351 -142.83 43.61 51.19
CA ARG A 351 -143.88 43.80 50.16
C ARG A 351 -144.81 42.60 50.06
N ARG A 352 -144.31 41.37 50.26
CA ARG A 352 -145.12 40.15 50.29
C ARG A 352 -146.11 40.19 51.47
N ILE A 353 -145.61 40.50 52.67
CA ILE A 353 -146.43 40.65 53.88
C ILE A 353 -147.50 41.74 53.66
N GLU A 354 -147.11 42.87 53.07
CA GLU A 354 -148.05 43.98 52.80
C GLU A 354 -149.14 43.60 51.79
N LYS A 355 -148.80 42.86 50.71
CA LYS A 355 -149.78 42.32 49.77
C LYS A 355 -150.73 41.33 50.45
N GLU A 356 -150.20 40.41 51.24
CA GLU A 356 -151.01 39.44 51.99
C GLU A 356 -151.97 40.15 52.97
N LEU A 357 -151.54 41.26 53.59
CA LEU A 357 -152.38 42.09 54.44
C LEU A 357 -153.49 42.80 53.65
N ARG A 358 -153.15 43.43 52.51
CA ARG A 358 -154.15 44.07 51.64
C ARG A 358 -155.20 43.10 51.12
N GLU A 359 -154.80 41.89 50.72
CA GLU A 359 -155.76 40.87 50.29
C GLU A 359 -156.68 40.43 51.45
N LYS A 360 -156.16 40.32 52.67
CA LYS A 360 -156.99 40.04 53.86
C LYS A 360 -158.03 41.14 54.07
N GLU A 361 -157.63 42.41 53.98
CA GLU A 361 -158.55 43.54 54.09
C GLU A 361 -159.59 43.59 52.95
N GLU A 362 -159.19 43.28 51.71
CA GLU A 362 -160.11 43.20 50.57
C GLU A 362 -161.15 42.08 50.74
N ARG A 363 -160.74 40.91 51.24
CA ARG A 363 -161.66 39.82 51.58
C ARG A 363 -162.67 40.26 52.64
N GLU A 364 -162.24 41.00 53.66
CA GLU A 364 -163.15 41.55 54.66
C GLU A 364 -164.11 42.59 54.09
N ARG A 365 -163.61 43.56 53.30
CA ARG A 365 -164.46 44.56 52.63
C ARG A 365 -165.49 43.90 51.72
N GLY A 366 -165.08 42.86 50.97
CA GLY A 366 -165.97 42.08 50.11
C GLY A 366 -167.05 41.30 50.86
N LEU A 367 -166.82 40.90 52.11
CA LEU A 367 -167.85 40.29 52.97
C LEU A 367 -168.86 41.34 53.46
N ARG A 368 -168.38 42.52 53.88
CA ARG A 368 -169.24 43.62 54.36
C ARG A 368 -170.19 44.15 53.27
N ILE A 369 -169.71 44.31 52.04
CA ILE A 369 -170.53 44.76 50.89
C ILE A 369 -171.60 43.72 50.53
N ARG A 370 -171.27 42.42 50.60
CA ARG A 370 -172.25 41.34 50.35
C ARG A 370 -173.36 41.30 51.38
N ALA A 371 -173.05 41.52 52.66
CA ALA A 371 -174.04 41.63 53.71
C ALA A 371 -175.00 42.81 53.48
N ALA A 372 -174.48 43.98 53.10
CA ALA A 372 -175.29 45.16 52.80
C ALA A 372 -176.24 44.96 51.60
N ALA A 373 -175.80 44.23 50.56
CA ALA A 373 -176.60 43.98 49.36
C ALA A 373 -177.86 43.11 49.61
N VAL A 374 -177.82 42.17 50.57
CA VAL A 374 -178.94 41.27 50.90
C VAL A 374 -180.10 42.03 51.57
N ILE A 375 -179.79 43.01 52.43
CA ILE A 375 -180.78 43.83 53.13
C ILE A 375 -181.54 44.74 52.15
N LEU A 376 -180.84 45.30 51.17
CA LEU A 376 -181.44 46.17 50.15
C LEU A 376 -182.39 45.40 49.21
N GLN A 377 -182.05 44.14 48.88
CA GLN A 377 -182.87 43.29 48.03
C GLN A 377 -184.20 42.86 48.68
N SER A 378 -184.26 42.72 50.01
CA SER A 378 -185.49 42.32 50.71
C SER A 378 -186.50 43.46 50.82
N PHE A 379 -186.04 44.70 51.02
CA PHE A 379 -186.89 45.90 51.06
C PHE A 379 -187.61 46.18 49.73
N TRP A 380 -186.90 46.07 48.60
CA TRP A 380 -187.43 46.35 47.26
C TRP A 380 -188.54 45.37 46.82
N LYS A 381 -188.42 44.09 47.20
CA LYS A 381 -189.41 43.05 46.88
C LYS A 381 -190.77 43.29 47.57
N GLY A 382 -190.78 43.89 48.77
CA GLY A 382 -192.00 44.21 49.51
C GLY A 382 -192.81 45.39 48.97
N TRP A 383 -192.15 46.41 48.40
CA TRP A 383 -192.82 47.59 47.84
C TRP A 383 -193.62 47.27 46.56
N ARG A 384 -193.09 46.36 45.72
CA ARG A 384 -193.67 46.01 44.41
C ARG A 384 -195.04 45.33 44.49
N VAL A 385 -195.36 44.63 45.58
CA VAL A 385 -196.61 43.84 45.74
C VAL A 385 -197.79 44.73 46.16
N ARG A 386 -197.57 45.86 46.84
CA ARG A 386 -198.64 46.73 47.37
C ARG A 386 -199.16 47.78 46.39
N LYS A 387 -198.46 48.03 45.28
CA LYS A 387 -198.84 49.04 44.27
C LYS A 387 -199.87 48.54 43.24
N ALA A 388 -200.17 47.24 43.19
CA ALA A 388 -201.00 46.63 42.13
C ALA A 388 -202.51 46.48 42.43
N MET A 389 -203.02 46.91 43.61
CA MET A 389 -204.39 46.61 44.07
C MET A 389 -205.38 47.81 44.11
N LYS A 390 -205.13 48.97 43.47
CA LYS A 390 -205.95 50.20 43.73
C LYS A 390 -206.46 51.08 42.57
N GLU A 391 -206.37 50.75 41.28
CA GLU A 391 -206.95 51.61 40.22
C GLU A 391 -207.71 50.88 39.09
N LYS A 392 -209.06 51.05 39.10
CA LYS A 392 -210.02 51.28 37.97
C LYS A 392 -210.26 50.10 36.99
N SER A 393 -211.45 49.51 36.77
CA SER A 393 -212.87 49.93 36.74
C SER A 393 -213.23 51.07 35.76
N LYS A 394 -212.99 50.88 34.44
CA LYS A 394 -213.82 51.40 33.32
C LYS A 394 -213.34 50.85 31.95
N LYS A 395 -214.30 50.23 31.24
CA LYS A 395 -214.34 49.74 29.85
C LYS A 395 -213.54 48.48 29.47
N SER A 396 -214.29 47.63 28.79
CA SER A 396 -214.18 46.21 28.50
C SER A 396 -214.02 45.98 26.99
N ALA A 397 -213.71 44.73 26.63
CA ALA A 397 -213.75 44.12 25.29
C ALA A 397 -212.55 44.44 24.39
N GLU A 398 -211.99 43.50 23.63
CA GLU A 398 -212.08 42.05 23.56
C GLU A 398 -210.97 41.61 22.58
N LYS A 399 -210.17 40.59 22.96
CA LYS A 399 -209.60 39.48 22.14
C LYS A 399 -209.32 39.72 20.63
N LYS A 400 -208.32 39.11 20.00
CA LYS A 400 -207.43 37.98 20.30
C LYS A 400 -206.42 37.89 19.14
N LYS A 401 -205.31 37.19 19.45
CA LYS A 401 -204.55 36.25 18.59
C LYS A 401 -203.52 36.80 17.59
N GLY A 402 -202.33 36.21 17.69
CA GLY A 402 -201.35 36.01 16.60
C GLY A 402 -200.03 36.74 16.84
N LYS A 403 -199.09 36.22 17.64
CA LYS A 403 -198.07 35.20 17.33
C LYS A 403 -196.95 35.72 16.40
N GLY A 404 -195.84 36.17 17.00
CA GLY A 404 -194.56 36.47 16.36
C GLY A 404 -193.50 36.76 17.42
N LYS A 405 -192.51 35.87 17.57
CA LYS A 405 -191.65 35.66 18.75
C LYS A 405 -190.22 36.16 18.45
N GLY A 406 -189.72 37.15 19.20
CA GLY A 406 -188.32 37.62 19.21
C GLY A 406 -188.03 38.24 20.59
N LYS A 407 -186.91 38.00 21.28
CA LYS A 407 -185.56 38.57 21.04
C LYS A 407 -184.59 37.87 22.02
N LYS A 408 -183.51 37.18 21.58
CA LYS A 408 -182.07 37.62 21.57
C LYS A 408 -181.72 38.66 22.65
N GLY A 409 -180.71 38.53 23.51
CA GLY A 409 -179.54 37.64 23.58
C GLY A 409 -178.29 38.46 23.96
N LYS A 410 -177.55 38.05 25.00
CA LYS A 410 -176.15 38.41 25.38
C LYS A 410 -175.99 38.05 26.88
N GLY A 411 -174.94 37.42 27.39
CA GLY A 411 -173.62 37.05 26.89
C GLY A 411 -172.77 36.96 28.17
N LYS A 412 -172.26 35.78 28.52
CA LYS A 412 -171.67 35.46 29.84
C LYS A 412 -170.31 34.78 29.59
N LYS A 413 -169.21 35.39 30.03
CA LYS A 413 -167.86 34.80 30.05
C LYS A 413 -167.32 34.84 31.49
N GLY A 414 -167.11 33.64 32.05
CA GLY A 414 -166.08 33.32 33.05
C GLY A 414 -165.05 32.41 32.34
N LYS A 415 -163.83 32.20 32.81
CA LYS A 415 -163.29 32.15 34.16
C LYS A 415 -162.12 33.10 34.34
#